data_AF-K2MK30-F1
#
_entry.id   AF-K2MK30-F1
#
_cell.length_a   1.000
_cell.length_b   1.000
_cell.length_c   1.000
_cell.angle_alpha   90.00
_cell.angle_beta   90.00
_cell.angle_gamma   90.00
#
_symmetry.space_group_name_H-M   'P 1'
#
loop_
_entity.id
_entity.type
_entity.pdbx_description
1 polymer ?
#
loop_
_entity_poly.entity_id
_entity_poly.type
_entity_poly.pdbx_seq_one_letter_code
_entity_poly.pdbx_strand_id
1 'polypeptide(L)'
;MLSGSDEFTRTAWNPQSWMHDLRPLIGEKAITQVFLLGSHNAASYAINRGSPFAKDAPGILYENSVLGSMARFFSYSISAAWARCQGLSVRAQLDHGVRYLDLRVVTNPGDPSRLYISHAQISVPLAVVLEDVKAFLDNASSANEFIVLDFHHLFLTDDSDGQGKFFRELDRLSDRFIPVEVPLTTPLETLWRNSPEKRIFLVVAARRNLMLYPAARIRSRCMVSRWVDKCSLRELLQALTNLLQDDL
;
A
#
# COMPACT_ATOMS: atom_id res chain seq x y z
N MET A 1 18.67 1.51 -25.20
CA MET A 1 18.81 2.99 -25.14
C MET A 1 17.42 3.57 -25.32
N LEU A 2 16.85 4.18 -24.27
CA LEU A 2 15.64 5.00 -24.42
C LEU A 2 15.99 6.13 -25.39
N SER A 3 15.25 6.26 -26.50
CA SER A 3 15.41 7.39 -27.39
C SER A 3 15.20 8.65 -26.56
N GLY A 4 16.22 9.50 -26.48
CA GLY A 4 16.18 10.79 -25.81
C GLY A 4 15.23 11.74 -26.52
N SER A 5 13.92 11.51 -26.39
CA SER A 5 12.95 12.55 -26.66
C SER A 5 13.01 13.51 -25.47
N ASP A 6 13.56 14.70 -25.73
CA ASP A 6 13.55 15.91 -24.90
C ASP A 6 12.14 16.35 -24.42
N GLU A 7 11.11 15.57 -24.70
CA GLU A 7 9.73 15.83 -24.33
C GLU A 7 9.48 15.53 -22.84
N PHE A 8 10.13 14.51 -22.28
CA PHE A 8 9.96 14.15 -20.85
C PHE A 8 10.49 15.22 -19.90
N THR A 9 11.54 15.96 -20.28
CA THR A 9 12.15 17.00 -19.46
C THR A 9 11.45 18.36 -19.55
N ARG A 10 10.50 18.52 -20.49
CA ARG A 10 9.76 19.77 -20.72
C ARG A 10 8.35 19.80 -20.11
N THR A 11 7.81 18.64 -19.74
CA THR A 11 6.52 18.58 -19.04
C THR A 11 6.69 19.06 -17.60
N ALA A 12 5.90 20.06 -17.20
CA ALA A 12 5.88 20.52 -15.81
C ALA A 12 5.48 19.35 -14.90
N TRP A 13 6.37 18.97 -13.98
CA TRP A 13 6.14 17.86 -13.06
C TRP A 13 5.15 18.26 -11.97
N ASN A 14 3.93 17.72 -12.02
CA ASN A 14 2.95 17.83 -10.95
C ASN A 14 2.82 16.47 -10.25
N PRO A 15 3.38 16.28 -9.04
CA PRO A 15 3.36 14.97 -8.37
C PRO A 15 1.93 14.46 -8.07
N GLN A 16 0.97 15.36 -7.94
CA GLN A 16 -0.43 15.01 -7.71
C GLN A 16 -1.12 14.42 -8.95
N SER A 17 -0.60 14.69 -10.15
CA SER A 17 -1.26 14.39 -11.43
C SER A 17 -0.29 13.83 -12.47
N TRP A 18 0.79 13.18 -12.04
CA TRP A 18 1.86 12.79 -12.95
C TRP A 18 1.39 11.76 -13.99
N MET A 19 0.44 10.88 -13.66
CA MET A 19 -0.10 9.95 -14.67
C MET A 19 -0.94 10.69 -15.70
N HIS A 20 -1.69 11.73 -15.30
CA HIS A 20 -2.39 12.62 -16.23
C HIS A 20 -1.44 13.32 -17.21
N ASP A 21 -0.34 13.85 -16.69
CA ASP A 21 0.63 14.63 -17.46
C ASP A 21 1.41 13.73 -18.44
N LEU A 22 1.65 12.46 -18.05
CA LEU A 22 2.35 11.48 -18.87
C LEU A 22 1.44 10.61 -19.75
N ARG A 23 0.14 10.92 -19.88
CA ARG A 23 -0.81 10.14 -20.70
C ARG A 23 -0.31 9.83 -22.12
N PRO A 24 0.30 10.76 -22.88
CA PRO A 24 0.83 10.46 -24.21
C PRO A 24 1.93 9.39 -24.21
N LEU A 25 2.62 9.19 -23.08
CA LEU A 25 3.74 8.26 -22.96
C LEU A 25 3.34 6.91 -22.33
N ILE A 26 2.36 6.92 -21.42
CA ILE A 26 1.96 5.73 -20.66
C ILE A 26 0.58 5.17 -21.04
N GLY A 27 -0.19 5.85 -21.89
CA GLY A 27 -1.56 5.44 -22.23
C GLY A 27 -1.67 4.04 -22.83
N GLU A 28 -0.76 3.69 -23.74
CA GLU A 28 -0.70 2.37 -24.37
C GLU A 28 -0.06 1.29 -23.48
N LYS A 29 0.48 1.67 -22.32
CA LYS A 29 1.09 0.74 -21.37
C LYS A 29 0.02 0.15 -20.46
N ALA A 30 0.21 -1.08 -20.04
CA ALA A 30 -0.52 -1.67 -18.92
C ALA A 30 0.05 -1.18 -17.58
N ILE A 31 -0.70 -1.30 -16.48
CA ILE A 31 -0.21 -0.94 -15.14
C ILE A 31 1.06 -1.71 -14.76
N THR A 32 1.21 -2.94 -15.26
CA THR A 32 2.38 -3.81 -15.04
C THR A 32 3.63 -3.38 -15.81
N GLN A 33 3.51 -2.39 -16.69
CA GLN A 33 4.59 -1.87 -17.53
C GLN A 33 5.00 -0.44 -17.15
N VAL A 34 4.43 0.10 -16.07
CA VAL A 34 4.71 1.46 -15.58
C VAL A 34 5.44 1.37 -14.25
N PHE A 35 6.55 2.10 -14.12
CA PHE A 35 7.24 2.26 -12.84
C PHE A 35 6.41 3.15 -11.92
N LEU A 36 6.04 2.62 -10.75
CA LEU A 36 5.31 3.36 -9.73
C LEU A 36 6.22 3.71 -8.56
N LEU A 37 6.08 4.92 -8.04
CA LEU A 37 6.61 5.24 -6.71
C LEU A 37 5.71 4.55 -5.66
N GLY A 38 6.33 3.77 -4.78
CA GLY A 38 5.64 3.02 -3.73
C GLY A 38 6.16 3.29 -2.33
N SER A 39 5.29 3.13 -1.35
CA SER A 39 5.61 3.28 0.07
C SER A 39 5.47 1.96 0.81
N HIS A 40 6.58 1.45 1.34
CA HIS A 40 6.59 0.30 2.25
C HIS A 40 6.00 0.70 3.61
N ASN A 41 5.11 -0.14 4.15
CA ASN A 41 4.35 0.14 5.38
C ASN A 41 3.77 1.57 5.38
N ALA A 42 3.03 1.91 4.32
CA ALA A 42 2.71 3.28 3.94
C ALA A 42 2.09 4.09 5.08
N ALA A 43 1.20 3.47 5.87
CA ALA A 43 0.47 4.14 6.95
C ALA A 43 1.08 3.94 8.35
N SER A 44 2.39 3.69 8.46
CA SER A 44 3.11 3.59 9.75
C SER A 44 3.47 4.94 10.40
N TYR A 45 3.10 6.07 9.77
CA TYR A 45 3.55 7.41 10.14
C TYR A 45 3.11 7.89 11.53
N ALA A 46 2.00 7.37 12.07
CA ALA A 46 1.50 7.76 13.38
C ALA A 46 2.07 6.93 14.53
N ILE A 47 2.81 5.85 14.25
CA ILE A 47 3.40 4.98 15.28
C ILE A 47 4.35 5.81 16.13
N ASN A 48 4.13 5.84 17.44
CA ASN A 48 4.96 6.59 18.39
C ASN A 48 5.22 5.75 19.65
N ARG A 49 5.95 6.31 20.62
CA ARG A 49 6.36 5.60 21.85
C ARG A 49 5.18 5.09 22.68
N GLY A 50 4.01 5.71 22.56
CA GLY A 50 2.78 5.29 23.24
C GLY A 50 1.90 4.35 22.42
N SER A 51 2.26 4.03 21.18
CA SER A 51 1.49 3.11 20.35
C SER A 51 1.52 1.70 20.93
N PRO A 52 0.36 1.04 21.13
CA PRO A 52 0.33 -0.33 21.62
C PRO A 52 0.95 -1.30 20.60
N PHE A 53 1.54 -2.37 21.10
CA PHE A 53 2.02 -3.47 20.26
C PHE A 53 0.84 -4.15 19.54
N ALA A 54 1.06 -4.48 18.28
CA ALA A 54 0.10 -5.16 17.42
C ALA A 54 0.38 -6.66 17.33
N LYS A 55 -0.54 -7.42 16.74
CA LYS A 55 -0.42 -8.87 16.56
C LYS A 55 0.77 -9.32 15.72
N ASP A 56 1.37 -8.41 14.94
CA ASP A 56 2.54 -8.65 14.11
C ASP A 56 3.86 -8.26 14.80
N ALA A 57 3.83 -7.92 16.09
CA ALA A 57 5.03 -7.74 16.90
C ALA A 57 5.75 -9.09 17.13
N PRO A 58 7.08 -9.08 17.35
CA PRO A 58 7.81 -10.25 17.83
C PRO A 58 7.13 -10.85 19.08
N GLY A 59 7.02 -12.19 19.15
CA GLY A 59 6.17 -12.87 20.14
C GLY A 59 6.39 -12.44 21.60
N ILE A 60 7.64 -12.22 22.01
CA ILE A 60 7.98 -11.75 23.36
C ILE A 60 7.38 -10.37 23.70
N LEU A 61 7.11 -9.53 22.71
CA LEU A 61 6.53 -8.19 22.88
C LEU A 61 5.00 -8.21 22.84
N TYR A 62 4.40 -9.24 22.25
CA TYR A 62 2.95 -9.44 22.21
C TYR A 62 2.43 -10.27 23.41
N GLU A 63 3.27 -11.14 23.99
CA GLU A 63 2.89 -11.98 25.12
C GLU A 63 2.60 -11.19 26.40
N ASN A 64 1.49 -11.54 27.06
CA ASN A 64 1.12 -11.05 28.40
C ASN A 64 1.87 -11.82 29.50
N SER A 65 3.20 -11.85 29.42
CA SER A 65 4.08 -12.44 30.43
C SER A 65 4.87 -11.36 31.19
N VAL A 66 5.42 -11.70 32.36
CA VAL A 66 6.30 -10.79 33.13
C VAL A 66 7.55 -10.44 32.31
N LEU A 67 8.12 -11.43 31.61
CA LEU A 67 9.26 -11.24 30.71
C LEU A 67 8.89 -10.32 29.53
N GLY A 68 7.72 -10.53 28.91
CA GLY A 68 7.23 -9.64 27.86
C GLY A 68 6.94 -8.23 28.36
N SER A 69 6.45 -8.08 29.60
CA SER A 69 6.24 -6.77 30.21
C SER A 69 7.55 -6.01 30.44
N MET A 70 8.61 -6.69 30.88
CA MET A 70 9.94 -6.10 30.99
C MET A 70 10.54 -5.77 29.61
N ALA A 71 10.45 -6.69 28.65
CA ALA A 71 10.94 -6.46 27.30
C ALA A 71 10.25 -5.26 26.64
N ARG A 72 8.92 -5.12 26.79
CA ARG A 72 8.18 -3.94 26.33
C ARG A 72 8.68 -2.66 26.99
N PHE A 73 8.83 -2.67 28.33
CA PHE A 73 9.28 -1.50 29.09
C PHE A 73 10.62 -0.94 28.58
N PHE A 74 11.58 -1.81 28.26
CA PHE A 74 12.89 -1.37 27.76
C PHE A 74 12.94 -1.10 26.25
N SER A 75 11.96 -1.58 25.46
CA SER A 75 12.03 -1.53 23.99
C SER A 75 11.07 -0.54 23.32
N TYR A 76 10.05 -0.01 24.01
CA TYR A 76 9.01 0.84 23.38
C TYR A 76 9.55 1.96 22.48
N SER A 77 10.58 2.66 22.94
CA SER A 77 11.13 3.80 22.19
C SER A 77 11.93 3.38 20.96
N ILE A 78 12.63 2.25 21.03
CA ILE A 78 13.45 1.71 19.94
C ILE A 78 12.54 1.00 18.93
N SER A 79 11.58 0.23 19.43
CA SER A 79 10.55 -0.45 18.64
C SER A 79 9.76 0.54 17.81
N ALA A 80 9.32 1.67 18.37
CA ALA A 80 8.55 2.66 17.62
C ALA A 80 9.38 3.30 16.49
N ALA A 81 10.68 3.51 16.72
CA ALA A 81 11.59 4.03 15.70
C ALA A 81 11.84 3.01 14.58
N TRP A 82 11.89 1.71 14.90
CA TRP A 82 12.05 0.64 13.91
C TRP A 82 10.75 0.32 13.17
N ALA A 83 9.61 0.53 13.83
CA ALA A 83 8.27 0.32 13.30
C ALA A 83 7.85 1.41 12.30
N ARG A 84 8.27 2.66 12.51
CA ARG A 84 7.89 3.78 11.64
C ARG A 84 8.73 3.79 10.36
N CYS A 85 8.12 3.50 9.21
CA CYS A 85 8.78 3.56 7.91
C CYS A 85 8.53 4.87 7.16
N GLN A 86 7.46 5.61 7.50
CA GLN A 86 7.06 6.83 6.82
C GLN A 86 6.91 8.00 7.79
N GLY A 87 7.21 9.22 7.34
CA GLY A 87 6.98 10.45 8.11
C GLY A 87 5.75 11.24 7.67
N LEU A 88 5.19 10.94 6.50
CA LEU A 88 4.06 11.63 5.89
C LEU A 88 2.78 10.81 6.02
N SER A 89 1.63 11.48 6.10
CA SER A 89 0.31 10.82 6.00
C SER A 89 0.14 10.14 4.64
N VAL A 90 -0.84 9.23 4.51
CA VAL A 90 -1.15 8.60 3.22
C VAL A 90 -1.56 9.67 2.21
N ARG A 91 -2.40 10.63 2.61
CA ARG A 91 -2.75 11.76 1.75
C ARG A 91 -1.51 12.51 1.24
N ALA A 92 -0.61 12.88 2.14
CA ALA A 92 0.60 13.61 1.76
C ALA A 92 1.52 12.78 0.85
N GLN A 93 1.65 11.47 1.08
CA GLN A 93 2.41 10.58 0.19
C GLN A 93 1.82 10.56 -1.23
N LEU A 94 0.49 10.44 -1.35
CA LEU A 94 -0.20 10.51 -2.64
C LEU A 94 0.02 11.87 -3.31
N ASP A 95 -0.04 12.96 -2.54
CA ASP A 95 0.18 14.30 -3.06
C ASP A 95 1.63 14.51 -3.57
N HIS A 96 2.58 13.69 -3.10
CA HIS A 96 3.98 13.67 -3.54
C HIS A 96 4.28 12.58 -4.58
N GLY A 97 3.25 11.96 -5.18
CA GLY A 97 3.40 11.08 -6.35
C GLY A 97 3.42 9.58 -6.06
N VAL A 98 3.28 9.16 -4.80
CA VAL A 98 3.14 7.73 -4.45
C VAL A 98 1.85 7.17 -5.07
N ARG A 99 1.94 5.99 -5.70
CA ARG A 99 0.78 5.28 -6.29
C ARG A 99 0.72 3.80 -5.92
N TYR A 100 1.69 3.30 -5.16
CA TYR A 100 1.65 1.96 -4.56
C TYR A 100 1.70 2.06 -3.04
N LEU A 101 0.69 1.55 -2.36
CA LEU A 101 0.58 1.58 -0.90
C LEU A 101 0.63 0.16 -0.34
N ASP A 102 1.70 -0.18 0.37
CA ASP A 102 1.84 -1.43 1.14
C ASP A 102 1.22 -1.26 2.54
N LEU A 103 0.19 -2.04 2.83
CA LEU A 103 -0.60 -1.96 4.06
C LEU A 103 -0.64 -3.29 4.81
N ARG A 104 -0.49 -3.20 6.13
CA ARG A 104 -0.71 -4.30 7.06
C ARG A 104 -1.87 -3.94 7.97
N VAL A 105 -2.89 -4.79 8.01
CA VAL A 105 -4.13 -4.55 8.78
C VAL A 105 -4.17 -5.49 9.97
N VAL A 106 -4.56 -4.97 11.12
CA VAL A 106 -4.70 -5.73 12.36
C VAL A 106 -6.03 -5.45 13.04
N THR A 107 -6.47 -6.43 13.80
CA THR A 107 -7.51 -6.25 14.83
C THR A 107 -6.86 -5.80 16.14
N ASN A 108 -7.53 -4.90 16.86
CA ASN A 108 -7.08 -4.42 18.17
C ASN A 108 -8.01 -4.97 19.27
N PRO A 109 -7.54 -5.82 20.19
CA PRO A 109 -8.35 -6.30 21.31
C PRO A 109 -8.84 -5.16 22.24
N GLY A 110 -8.06 -4.09 22.37
CA GLY A 110 -8.45 -2.91 23.16
C GLY A 110 -9.48 -2.01 22.48
N ASP A 111 -9.76 -2.26 21.20
CA ASP A 111 -10.81 -1.60 20.45
C ASP A 111 -11.32 -2.53 19.34
N PRO A 112 -12.21 -3.47 19.70
CA PRO A 112 -12.70 -4.47 18.77
C PRO A 112 -13.58 -3.85 17.68
N SER A 113 -14.04 -2.61 17.80
CA SER A 113 -14.96 -1.99 16.85
C SER A 113 -14.31 -1.61 15.51
N ARG A 114 -12.98 -1.44 15.48
CA ARG A 114 -12.23 -0.88 14.35
C ARG A 114 -11.10 -1.80 13.90
N LEU A 115 -10.70 -1.62 12.65
CA LEU A 115 -9.44 -2.17 12.12
C LEU A 115 -8.38 -1.07 12.09
N TYR A 116 -7.13 -1.48 12.25
CA TYR A 116 -5.99 -0.58 12.32
C TYR A 116 -4.90 -0.98 11.35
N ILE A 117 -4.10 0.00 10.94
CA ILE A 117 -2.81 -0.26 10.30
C ILE A 117 -1.77 -0.57 11.37
N SER A 118 -0.86 -1.50 11.09
CA SER A 118 0.29 -1.76 11.95
C SER A 118 1.62 -1.91 11.20
N HIS A 119 2.69 -1.83 11.98
CA HIS A 119 3.96 -2.48 11.70
C HIS A 119 4.63 -2.74 13.06
N ALA A 120 4.44 -3.93 13.63
CA ALA A 120 4.72 -4.30 15.02
C ALA A 120 3.97 -3.49 16.11
N GLN A 121 3.60 -2.24 15.85
CA GLN A 121 2.77 -1.37 16.69
C GLN A 121 1.61 -0.79 15.89
N ILE A 122 0.54 -0.44 16.58
CA ILE A 122 -0.65 0.18 15.99
C ILE A 122 -0.34 1.61 15.57
N SER A 123 -0.73 1.94 14.34
CA SER A 123 -0.69 3.28 13.76
C SER A 123 -2.10 3.89 13.76
N VAL A 124 -2.62 4.28 12.59
CA VAL A 124 -3.95 4.85 12.39
C VAL A 124 -5.02 3.79 12.14
N PRO A 125 -6.31 4.10 12.37
CA PRO A 125 -7.42 3.27 11.90
C PRO A 125 -7.36 3.07 10.38
N LEU A 126 -7.78 1.90 9.88
CA LEU A 126 -7.85 1.61 8.45
C LEU A 126 -8.76 2.60 7.72
N ALA A 127 -9.89 2.97 8.32
CA ALA A 127 -10.83 3.96 7.77
C ALA A 127 -10.14 5.27 7.35
N VAL A 128 -9.22 5.79 8.17
CA VAL A 128 -8.48 7.04 7.89
C VAL A 128 -7.66 6.91 6.61
N VAL A 129 -7.01 5.76 6.38
CA VAL A 129 -6.23 5.50 5.16
C VAL A 129 -7.14 5.44 3.93
N LEU A 130 -8.28 4.77 4.04
CA LEU A 130 -9.22 4.64 2.92
C LEU A 130 -9.89 5.98 2.58
N GLU A 131 -10.19 6.79 3.60
CA GLU A 131 -10.67 8.16 3.45
C GLU A 131 -9.64 9.07 2.79
N ASP A 132 -8.35 8.98 3.18
CA ASP A 132 -7.26 9.71 2.52
C ASP A 132 -7.15 9.35 1.03
N VAL A 133 -7.24 8.05 0.70
CA VAL A 133 -7.23 7.56 -0.69
C VAL A 133 -8.45 8.06 -1.46
N LYS A 134 -9.65 8.00 -0.85
CA LYS A 134 -10.89 8.49 -1.47
C LYS A 134 -10.79 9.99 -1.76
N ALA A 135 -10.41 10.78 -0.76
CA ALA A 135 -10.24 12.23 -0.89
C ALA A 135 -9.20 12.60 -1.95
N PHE A 136 -8.16 11.78 -2.13
CA PHE A 136 -7.19 11.96 -3.20
C PHE A 136 -7.83 11.77 -4.57
N LEU A 137 -8.57 10.70 -4.80
CA LEU A 137 -9.22 10.44 -6.08
C LEU A 137 -10.42 11.37 -6.37
N ASP A 138 -11.06 11.90 -5.32
CA ASP A 138 -12.16 12.86 -5.42
C ASP A 138 -11.68 14.28 -5.81
N ASN A 139 -10.38 14.57 -5.65
CA ASN A 139 -9.80 15.83 -6.12
C ASN A 139 -9.64 15.80 -7.65
N ALA A 140 -10.20 16.82 -8.32
CA ALA A 140 -10.19 16.94 -9.78
C ALA A 140 -8.77 16.87 -10.38
N SER A 141 -7.75 17.40 -9.70
CA SER A 141 -6.36 17.38 -10.18
C SER A 141 -5.80 15.96 -10.26
N SER A 142 -6.24 15.04 -9.39
CA SER A 142 -5.74 13.67 -9.28
C SER A 142 -6.73 12.62 -9.80
N ALA A 143 -7.83 13.03 -10.44
CA ALA A 143 -8.89 12.14 -10.90
C ALA A 143 -8.45 11.11 -11.97
N ASN A 144 -7.30 11.32 -12.61
CA ASN A 144 -6.74 10.40 -13.61
C ASN A 144 -5.66 9.47 -13.04
N GLU A 145 -5.41 9.52 -11.74
CA GLU A 145 -4.34 8.73 -11.14
C GLU A 145 -4.83 7.32 -10.78
N PHE A 146 -4.03 6.30 -11.08
CA PHE A 146 -4.28 4.92 -10.65
C PHE A 146 -3.50 4.60 -9.38
N ILE A 147 -4.13 3.91 -8.44
CA ILE A 147 -3.52 3.50 -7.17
C ILE A 147 -3.53 1.98 -7.06
N VAL A 148 -2.39 1.40 -6.70
CA VAL A 148 -2.29 0.01 -6.23
C VAL A 148 -2.40 0.02 -4.72
N LEU A 149 -3.48 -0.56 -4.21
CA LEU A 149 -3.75 -0.70 -2.78
C LEU A 149 -3.44 -2.15 -2.38
N ASP A 150 -2.25 -2.38 -1.82
CA ASP A 150 -1.74 -3.71 -1.46
C ASP A 150 -1.94 -4.00 0.03
N PHE A 151 -2.90 -4.86 0.35
CA PHE A 151 -3.07 -5.43 1.69
C PHE A 151 -2.19 -6.67 1.83
N HIS A 152 -0.90 -6.42 2.08
CA HIS A 152 0.13 -7.45 2.13
C HIS A 152 -0.01 -8.38 3.34
N HIS A 153 -0.42 -7.86 4.50
CA HIS A 153 -0.67 -8.70 5.67
C HIS A 153 -1.99 -8.33 6.36
N LEU A 154 -2.78 -9.35 6.70
CA LEU A 154 -4.09 -9.20 7.34
C LEU A 154 -4.16 -9.98 8.67
N PHE A 155 -3.68 -9.43 9.79
CA PHE A 155 -3.76 -10.07 11.11
C PHE A 155 -5.12 -9.82 11.79
N LEU A 156 -6.16 -10.34 11.15
CA LEU A 156 -7.53 -10.29 11.65
C LEU A 156 -7.75 -11.37 12.73
N THR A 157 -8.76 -11.19 13.58
CA THR A 157 -9.28 -12.28 14.41
C THR A 157 -9.87 -13.36 13.52
N ASP A 158 -9.76 -14.62 13.93
CA ASP A 158 -10.30 -15.77 13.18
C ASP A 158 -11.82 -15.91 13.32
N ASP A 159 -12.47 -15.02 14.08
CA ASP A 159 -13.93 -14.92 14.11
C ASP A 159 -14.46 -14.27 12.82
N SER A 160 -15.73 -14.56 12.49
CA SER A 160 -16.39 -14.04 11.29
C SER A 160 -16.47 -12.50 11.24
N ASP A 161 -16.24 -11.83 12.37
CA ASP A 161 -16.34 -10.38 12.49
C ASP A 161 -15.10 -9.67 11.93
N GLY A 162 -13.89 -10.23 12.08
CA GLY A 162 -12.66 -9.64 11.54
C GLY A 162 -12.71 -9.42 10.02
N GLN A 163 -13.10 -10.46 9.28
CA GLN A 163 -13.29 -10.37 7.84
C GLN A 163 -14.45 -9.46 7.44
N GLY A 164 -15.61 -9.59 8.11
CA GLY A 164 -16.77 -8.75 7.83
C GLY A 164 -16.46 -7.26 7.99
N LYS A 165 -15.70 -6.89 9.03
CA LYS A 165 -15.20 -5.52 9.22
C LYS A 165 -14.32 -5.07 8.07
N PHE A 166 -13.40 -5.94 7.62
CA PHE A 166 -12.50 -5.59 6.52
C PHE A 166 -13.28 -5.27 5.24
N PHE A 167 -14.30 -6.06 4.92
CA PHE A 167 -15.14 -5.80 3.75
C PHE A 167 -15.93 -4.50 3.89
N ARG A 168 -16.53 -4.25 5.07
CA ARG A 168 -17.23 -2.98 5.35
C ARG A 168 -16.32 -1.76 5.21
N GLU A 169 -15.06 -1.86 5.59
CA GLU A 169 -14.09 -0.79 5.38
C GLU A 169 -13.78 -0.60 3.89
N LEU A 170 -13.59 -1.69 3.12
CA LEU A 170 -13.38 -1.62 1.67
C LEU A 170 -14.56 -1.02 0.91
N ASP A 171 -15.79 -1.18 1.39
CA ASP A 171 -16.99 -0.65 0.72
C ASP A 171 -16.95 0.88 0.54
N ARG A 172 -16.18 1.60 1.35
CA ARG A 172 -15.90 3.05 1.21
C ARG A 172 -15.28 3.43 -0.14
N LEU A 173 -14.61 2.47 -0.80
CA LEU A 173 -13.91 2.61 -2.07
C LEU A 173 -14.49 1.69 -3.17
N SER A 174 -15.64 1.06 -2.93
CA SER A 174 -16.26 0.08 -3.84
C SER A 174 -16.49 0.63 -5.26
N ASP A 175 -16.89 1.90 -5.35
CA ASP A 175 -17.05 2.67 -6.58
C ASP A 175 -15.72 2.89 -7.31
N ARG A 176 -14.59 2.96 -6.60
CA ARG A 176 -13.25 3.21 -7.15
C ARG A 176 -12.49 1.95 -7.58
N PHE A 177 -12.86 0.76 -7.13
CA PHE A 177 -12.11 -0.47 -7.47
C PHE A 177 -12.30 -0.91 -8.92
N ILE A 178 -11.19 -1.18 -9.60
CA ILE A 178 -11.15 -1.82 -10.92
C ILE A 178 -11.52 -3.30 -10.76
N PRO A 179 -12.60 -3.78 -11.42
CA PRO A 179 -13.07 -5.15 -11.29
C PRO A 179 -11.97 -6.18 -11.58
N VAL A 180 -12.05 -7.35 -10.95
CA VAL A 180 -11.02 -8.39 -11.08
C VAL A 180 -10.98 -9.00 -12.50
N GLU A 181 -12.10 -8.92 -13.21
CA GLU A 181 -12.28 -9.39 -14.58
C GLU A 181 -11.51 -8.53 -15.60
N VAL A 182 -11.18 -7.28 -15.23
CA VAL A 182 -10.34 -6.42 -16.07
C VAL A 182 -8.89 -6.90 -15.98
N PRO A 183 -8.29 -7.38 -17.10
CA PRO A 183 -6.93 -7.90 -17.09
C PRO A 183 -5.91 -6.85 -16.66
N LEU A 184 -4.86 -7.28 -15.95
CA LEU A 184 -3.75 -6.38 -15.60
C LEU A 184 -2.94 -5.92 -16.82
N THR A 185 -3.15 -6.55 -17.98
CA THR A 185 -2.58 -6.18 -19.28
C THR A 185 -3.40 -5.12 -20.03
N THR A 186 -4.53 -4.67 -19.50
CA THR A 186 -5.34 -3.62 -20.14
C THR A 186 -4.58 -2.29 -20.16
N PRO A 187 -4.46 -1.62 -21.33
CA PRO A 187 -3.82 -0.32 -21.44
C PRO A 187 -4.48 0.75 -20.57
N LEU A 188 -3.69 1.63 -19.96
CA LEU A 188 -4.18 2.70 -19.09
C LEU A 188 -5.19 3.62 -19.79
N GLU A 189 -5.00 3.89 -21.08
CA GLU A 189 -5.95 4.68 -21.87
C GLU A 189 -7.34 4.04 -21.95
N THR A 190 -7.39 2.72 -22.08
CA THR A 190 -8.65 1.99 -22.07
C THR A 190 -9.33 2.10 -20.70
N LEU A 191 -8.56 2.03 -19.61
CA LEU A 191 -9.10 2.20 -18.25
C LEU A 191 -9.65 3.61 -18.01
N TRP A 192 -8.93 4.66 -18.43
CA TRP A 192 -9.41 6.05 -18.35
C TRP A 192 -10.70 6.26 -19.14
N ARG A 193 -10.77 5.72 -20.37
CA ARG A 193 -11.92 5.85 -21.26
C ARG A 193 -13.15 5.10 -20.74
N ASN A 194 -12.95 3.90 -20.18
CA ASN A 194 -14.05 3.04 -19.74
C ASN A 194 -14.74 3.55 -18.47
N SER A 195 -14.04 4.31 -17.63
CA SER A 195 -14.65 4.90 -16.44
C SER A 195 -13.85 6.10 -15.92
N PRO A 196 -14.51 7.20 -15.49
CA PRO A 196 -13.85 8.27 -14.74
C PRO A 196 -13.57 7.90 -13.28
N GLU A 197 -14.20 6.86 -12.73
CA GLU A 197 -14.19 6.55 -11.29
C GLU A 197 -13.26 5.39 -10.91
N LYS A 198 -13.14 4.40 -11.80
CA LYS A 198 -12.42 3.15 -11.53
C LYS A 198 -10.91 3.39 -11.61
N ARG A 199 -10.27 3.53 -10.44
CA ARG A 199 -8.87 3.97 -10.31
C ARG A 199 -8.02 3.10 -9.39
N ILE A 200 -8.61 2.15 -8.67
CA ILE A 200 -7.88 1.36 -7.67
C ILE A 200 -7.72 -0.09 -8.10
N PHE A 201 -6.48 -0.56 -8.19
CA PHE A 201 -6.14 -1.97 -8.23
C PHE A 201 -6.04 -2.51 -6.79
N LEU A 202 -7.06 -3.25 -6.36
CA LEU A 202 -7.10 -3.88 -5.05
C LEU A 202 -6.33 -5.20 -5.07
N VAL A 203 -5.27 -5.28 -4.26
CA VAL A 203 -4.43 -6.47 -4.10
C VAL A 203 -4.49 -6.92 -2.65
N VAL A 204 -4.75 -8.21 -2.41
CA VAL A 204 -4.92 -8.75 -1.06
C VAL A 204 -4.14 -10.04 -0.91
N ALA A 205 -3.38 -10.17 0.17
CA ALA A 205 -2.67 -11.40 0.47
C ALA A 205 -3.63 -12.57 0.73
N ALA A 206 -3.32 -13.73 0.14
CA ALA A 206 -4.09 -14.93 0.35
C ALA A 206 -3.99 -15.38 1.81
N ARG A 207 -5.12 -15.70 2.44
CA ARG A 207 -5.17 -16.40 3.72
C ARG A 207 -6.10 -17.60 3.61
N ARG A 208 -5.73 -18.70 4.28
CA ARG A 208 -6.61 -19.86 4.43
C ARG A 208 -7.92 -19.38 5.10
N ASN A 209 -9.06 -19.78 4.54
CA ASN A 209 -10.41 -19.44 5.01
C ASN A 209 -10.84 -17.96 4.86
N LEU A 210 -10.07 -17.12 4.18
CA LEU A 210 -10.50 -15.75 3.87
C LEU A 210 -11.28 -15.76 2.54
N MET A 211 -12.61 -15.53 2.61
CA MET A 211 -13.37 -15.06 1.44
C MET A 211 -12.68 -13.86 0.77
N LEU A 212 -12.73 -13.76 -0.55
CA LEU A 212 -12.17 -12.62 -1.28
C LEU A 212 -13.25 -11.58 -1.52
N TYR A 213 -12.90 -10.32 -1.30
CA TYR A 213 -13.73 -9.20 -1.73
C TYR A 213 -13.86 -9.25 -3.28
N PRO A 214 -15.03 -8.97 -3.88
CA PRO A 214 -15.25 -9.20 -5.31
C PRO A 214 -14.21 -8.59 -6.26
N ALA A 215 -13.71 -7.39 -5.95
CA ALA A 215 -12.68 -6.72 -6.75
C ALA A 215 -11.23 -7.08 -6.38
N ALA A 216 -11.02 -7.92 -5.36
CA ALA A 216 -9.68 -8.23 -4.85
C ALA A 216 -8.93 -9.23 -5.72
N ARG A 217 -7.71 -8.85 -6.12
CA ARG A 217 -6.75 -9.75 -6.74
C ARG A 217 -5.92 -10.43 -5.66
N ILE A 218 -5.72 -11.74 -5.80
CA ILE A 218 -4.86 -12.51 -4.89
C ILE A 218 -3.41 -12.14 -5.17
N ARG A 219 -2.75 -11.53 -4.18
CA ARG A 219 -1.40 -11.00 -4.29
C ARG A 219 -0.38 -11.99 -4.89
N SER A 220 -0.34 -13.21 -4.36
CA SER A 220 0.61 -14.25 -4.81
C SER A 220 0.39 -14.72 -6.26
N ARG A 221 -0.74 -14.36 -6.90
CA ARG A 221 -1.03 -14.69 -8.29
C ARG A 221 -0.71 -13.55 -9.27
N CYS A 222 -0.57 -12.32 -8.77
CA CYS A 222 -0.41 -11.15 -9.63
C CYS A 222 0.84 -10.30 -9.33
N MET A 223 1.56 -10.60 -8.25
CA MET A 223 2.70 -9.79 -7.84
C MET A 223 3.78 -10.65 -7.17
N VAL A 224 5.02 -10.34 -7.49
CA VAL A 224 6.22 -10.88 -6.84
C VAL A 224 6.95 -9.72 -6.18
N SER A 225 7.26 -9.85 -4.89
CA SER A 225 8.06 -8.86 -4.16
C SER A 225 9.46 -9.40 -3.95
N ARG A 226 10.39 -8.98 -4.82
CA ARG A 226 11.80 -9.34 -4.68
C ARG A 226 12.45 -8.43 -3.64
N TRP A 227 13.02 -9.01 -2.60
CA TRP A 227 13.80 -8.30 -1.59
C TRP A 227 15.26 -8.68 -1.75
N VAL A 228 16.09 -7.71 -2.14
CA VAL A 228 17.52 -7.94 -2.42
C VAL A 228 18.40 -7.97 -1.17
N ASP A 229 17.85 -7.56 -0.02
CA ASP A 229 18.47 -7.56 1.31
C ASP A 229 19.91 -7.03 1.31
N LYS A 230 20.07 -5.73 1.00
CA LYS A 230 21.37 -5.04 0.95
C LYS A 230 21.41 -3.87 1.91
N CYS A 231 22.44 -3.84 2.75
CA CYS A 231 22.73 -2.74 3.68
C CYS A 231 23.71 -1.70 3.11
N SER A 232 24.33 -1.98 1.95
CA SER A 232 25.22 -1.06 1.24
C SER A 232 24.48 -0.42 0.06
N LEU A 233 24.57 0.91 -0.08
CA LEU A 233 23.99 1.64 -1.21
C LEU A 233 24.50 1.11 -2.55
N ARG A 234 25.81 0.84 -2.65
CA ARG A 234 26.43 0.32 -3.89
C ARG A 234 25.86 -1.04 -4.25
N GLU A 235 25.75 -1.94 -3.27
CA GLU A 235 25.23 -3.30 -3.49
C GLU A 235 23.73 -3.27 -3.80
N LEU A 236 22.97 -2.39 -3.14
CA LEU A 236 21.55 -2.17 -3.40
C LEU A 236 21.34 -1.71 -4.85
N LEU A 237 22.07 -0.68 -5.30
CA LEU A 237 21.98 -0.18 -6.67
C LEU A 237 22.36 -1.25 -7.70
N GLN A 238 23.41 -2.02 -7.44
CA GLN A 238 23.80 -3.11 -8.33
C GLN A 238 22.71 -4.19 -8.40
N ALA A 239 22.16 -4.61 -7.25
CA ALA A 239 21.13 -5.63 -7.21
C ALA A 239 19.84 -5.16 -7.93
N LEU A 240 19.43 -3.91 -7.72
CA LEU A 240 18.28 -3.33 -8.43
C LEU A 240 18.53 -3.21 -9.94
N THR A 241 19.75 -2.87 -10.36
CA THR A 241 20.10 -2.80 -11.79
C THR A 241 19.98 -4.17 -12.45
N ASN A 242 20.46 -5.22 -11.79
CA ASN A 242 20.35 -6.59 -12.30
C ASN A 242 18.88 -7.02 -12.41
N LEU A 243 18.06 -6.70 -11.40
CA LEU A 243 16.62 -7.01 -11.43
C LEU A 243 15.89 -6.34 -12.61
N LEU A 244 16.24 -5.08 -12.91
CA LEU A 244 15.66 -4.36 -14.05
C LEU A 244 16.08 -4.94 -15.40
N GLN A 245 17.24 -5.59 -15.47
CA GLN A 245 17.73 -6.24 -16.69
C GLN A 245 17.14 -7.65 -16.87
N ASP A 246 16.88 -8.37 -15.79
CA ASP A 246 16.31 -9.72 -15.83
C ASP A 246 14.84 -9.75 -16.31
N ASP A 247 14.11 -8.63 -16.14
CA ASP A 247 12.70 -8.50 -16.51
C ASP A 247 12.49 -7.75 -17.86
N LEU A 248 13.57 -7.44 -18.61
CA LEU A 248 13.57 -6.86 -19.97
C LEU A 248 13.92 -7.91 -21.04
#